data_AF-A0A836KCP2-F1
#
_entry.id   AF-A0A836KCP2-F1
#
_cell.length_a   1.000
_cell.length_b   1.000
_cell.length_c   1.000
_cell.angle_alpha   90.00
_cell.angle_beta   90.00
_cell.angle_gamma   90.00
#
_symmetry.space_group_name_H-M   'P 1'
#
loop_
_entity.id
_entity.type
_entity.pdbx_description
1 polymer ?
#
loop_
_entity_poly.entity_id
_entity_poly.type
_entity_poly.pdbx_seq_one_letter_code
_entity_poly.pdbx_strand_id
1 'polypeptide(L)'
;MTTKRLRSNGDVGSGIDELLTLPVFSPPHGDECADAESSAGHSYPSPRVTRTDGTRPAAVKRLRTSESSAGVSSRSRSSASLSLPRATSGSIGGDEIDLLQRRDEEVTDMALFLAKTVGETSSRHSLAELVAFLERLGISRVMSAVKRVGGLPTFVSNLYQASSFADGERRIVIALFAALMPHADAEALFQESVVTFLVQSLLPAAAREAPAALHHRSGSHWSARPTRKGTAQQPSPSTSRAVADGLEGQVANLSGPTAETSGVCEGESCASLALRSLLTLMFVYNRSPHVIAQLHLSVPLLFARAGGLEQLGRLLTDNATREHALALIEVLTATDELSAQSVGISALVPALVAQLHTSAAQVPALRALTNISNIVPHALSASDTAAAFARFALQTFSRSQALGTPDEAEIFALCCAINVVKHESKGTERAEAELASALVASRDTLKSLAVAMMNSYQCSSTEQLVRGGYYALLLGALSLVSFTEEEGTATLRVPVMTAVARASRGTSIGRTAEHQPMRIVVAIIQEFLLFQSSAGTLTMEALTEMKALVDRILCSNQIDVTPEGDRSGTAEEAAASASADEDDDVVLGHFL
;
A
#
# COMPACT_ATOMS: atom_id res chain seq x y z
N MET A 1 18.08 12.43 14.93
CA MET A 1 17.63 13.57 14.10
C MET A 1 17.07 13.01 12.81
N THR A 2 15.75 13.01 12.62
CA THR A 2 15.06 12.62 11.37
C THR A 2 13.61 13.10 11.43
N THR A 3 13.39 14.40 11.20
CA THR A 3 12.06 15.02 11.18
C THR A 3 11.56 15.17 9.74
N LYS A 4 10.71 14.22 9.30
CA LYS A 4 9.95 14.22 8.03
C LYS A 4 8.72 13.32 8.26
N ARG A 5 7.47 13.67 7.94
CA ARG A 5 6.86 14.91 7.41
C ARG A 5 5.44 15.07 8.00
N LEU A 6 4.92 16.31 8.08
CA LEU A 6 3.47 16.51 8.00
C LEU A 6 3.02 16.37 6.53
N ARG A 7 1.93 15.64 6.27
CA ARG A 7 1.19 15.75 5.00
C ARG A 7 0.28 16.98 5.07
N SER A 8 0.55 17.98 4.24
CA SER A 8 -0.38 19.07 3.96
C SER A 8 -0.76 19.02 2.49
N ASN A 9 -2.04 18.73 2.19
CA ASN A 9 -2.56 18.68 0.82
C ASN A 9 -2.85 20.09 0.28
N GLY A 10 -1.92 21.03 0.46
CA GLY A 10 -2.07 22.46 0.14
C GLY A 10 -1.29 22.91 -1.09
N ASP A 11 -0.03 22.47 -1.23
CA ASP A 11 0.93 23.02 -2.22
C ASP A 11 1.36 22.02 -3.30
N VAL A 12 0.72 20.84 -3.39
CA VAL A 12 1.16 19.76 -4.29
C VAL A 12 1.07 20.16 -5.77
N GLY A 13 0.09 20.99 -6.16
CA GLY A 13 -0.07 21.42 -7.56
C GLY A 13 1.11 22.26 -8.07
N SER A 14 1.52 23.28 -7.32
CA SER A 14 2.55 24.24 -7.77
C SER A 14 3.91 23.57 -8.03
N GLY A 15 4.30 22.60 -7.21
CA GLY A 15 5.57 21.90 -7.36
C GLY A 15 5.56 20.79 -8.44
N ILE A 16 4.38 20.30 -8.83
CA ILE A 16 4.25 19.33 -9.92
C ILE A 16 4.39 20.03 -11.27
N ASP A 17 3.74 21.18 -11.45
CA ASP A 17 3.81 21.94 -12.71
C ASP A 17 5.24 22.43 -13.01
N GLU A 18 6.00 22.87 -12.00
CA GLU A 18 7.43 23.24 -12.12
C GLU A 18 8.36 22.05 -12.45
N LEU A 19 7.97 20.81 -12.10
CA LEU A 19 8.72 19.60 -12.48
C LEU A 19 8.33 19.07 -13.87
N LEU A 20 7.14 19.46 -14.36
CA LEU A 20 6.60 19.09 -15.67
C LEU A 20 6.95 20.11 -16.76
N THR A 21 7.55 21.27 -16.44
CA THR A 21 8.24 22.15 -17.41
C THR A 21 9.54 21.52 -17.93
N LEU A 22 9.42 20.33 -18.50
CA LEU A 22 10.35 19.80 -19.50
C LEU A 22 10.00 20.46 -20.84
N PRO A 23 10.97 20.87 -21.67
CA PRO A 23 10.68 21.38 -23.00
C PRO A 23 9.89 20.33 -23.79
N VAL A 24 8.68 20.72 -24.20
CA VAL A 24 7.68 19.81 -24.76
C VAL A 24 8.09 19.49 -26.20
N PHE A 25 8.36 18.21 -26.47
CA PHE A 25 8.55 17.75 -27.85
C PHE A 25 7.21 17.64 -28.57
N SER A 26 6.59 18.78 -28.86
CA SER A 26 5.48 18.86 -29.81
C SER A 26 5.99 18.39 -31.17
N PRO A 27 5.41 17.33 -31.79
CA PRO A 27 5.65 17.09 -33.20
C PRO A 27 5.14 18.31 -33.97
N PRO A 28 5.89 18.85 -34.95
CA PRO A 28 5.38 19.95 -35.75
C PRO A 28 4.12 19.45 -36.46
N HIS A 29 2.99 20.12 -36.22
CA HIS A 29 1.79 19.93 -37.03
C HIS A 29 2.15 20.32 -38.45
N GLY A 30 2.33 19.33 -39.32
CA GLY A 30 2.45 19.56 -40.75
C GLY A 30 1.12 20.10 -41.24
N ASP A 31 1.15 21.23 -41.93
CA ASP A 31 -0.03 21.85 -42.52
C ASP A 31 -0.84 20.83 -43.34
N GLU A 32 -2.16 20.88 -43.20
CA GLU A 32 -3.06 20.00 -43.94
C GLU A 32 -2.96 20.28 -45.45
N CYS A 33 -2.26 19.39 -46.16
CA CYS A 33 -2.28 19.40 -47.62
C CYS A 33 -3.64 18.89 -48.10
N ALA A 34 -4.54 19.81 -48.44
CA ALA A 34 -5.84 19.52 -48.99
C ALA A 34 -5.73 19.14 -50.48
N ASP A 35 -6.17 17.93 -50.83
CA ASP A 35 -6.66 17.46 -52.15
C ASP A 35 -6.86 15.93 -52.06
N ALA A 36 -7.89 15.27 -52.63
CA ALA A 36 -9.20 15.67 -53.12
C ALA A 36 -10.09 14.41 -53.24
N GLU A 37 -11.42 14.55 -53.15
CA GLU A 37 -12.53 13.74 -53.76
C GLU A 37 -12.45 12.18 -53.84
N SER A 38 -13.50 11.36 -53.75
CA SER A 38 -14.91 11.38 -53.30
C SER A 38 -15.38 9.89 -53.34
N SER A 39 -16.56 9.39 -52.95
CA SER A 39 -17.83 9.83 -52.36
C SER A 39 -18.45 8.56 -51.67
N ALA A 40 -19.58 8.53 -50.95
CA ALA A 40 -20.62 9.49 -50.56
C ALA A 40 -21.03 9.15 -49.08
N GLY A 41 -22.20 9.45 -48.48
CA GLY A 41 -23.46 10.07 -48.89
C GLY A 41 -24.66 9.47 -48.12
N HIS A 42 -25.04 10.06 -46.97
CA HIS A 42 -26.43 10.09 -46.48
C HIS A 42 -26.60 11.13 -45.36
N SER A 43 -27.80 11.72 -45.30
CA SER A 43 -28.10 12.95 -44.54
C SER A 43 -28.88 12.66 -43.25
N TYR A 44 -28.49 13.36 -42.16
CA TYR A 44 -29.31 14.05 -41.13
C TYR A 44 -30.67 13.44 -40.63
N PRO A 45 -31.04 13.61 -39.33
CA PRO A 45 -30.91 14.89 -38.62
C PRO A 45 -30.48 14.86 -37.13
N SER A 46 -30.05 16.05 -36.68
CA SER A 46 -29.85 16.42 -35.28
C SER A 46 -31.15 16.97 -34.67
N PRO A 47 -31.43 16.74 -33.37
CA PRO A 47 -32.42 17.51 -32.61
C PRO A 47 -31.76 18.61 -31.75
N ARG A 48 -32.43 19.76 -31.71
CA ARG A 48 -31.99 20.97 -30.99
C ARG A 48 -32.21 20.89 -29.48
N VAL A 49 -31.30 21.55 -28.76
CA VAL A 49 -31.53 22.44 -27.61
C VAL A 49 -33.01 22.64 -27.21
N THR A 50 -33.33 22.33 -25.95
CA THR A 50 -34.38 23.01 -25.18
C THR A 50 -33.77 23.76 -24.01
N ARG A 51 -34.18 25.02 -23.89
CA ARG A 51 -33.75 25.99 -22.88
C ARG A 51 -34.95 26.29 -21.99
N THR A 52 -34.80 26.16 -20.68
CA THR A 52 -35.82 26.59 -19.70
C THR A 52 -35.16 27.44 -18.62
N ASP A 53 -35.41 28.74 -18.70
CA ASP A 53 -34.97 29.74 -17.73
C ASP A 53 -35.96 29.85 -16.55
N GLY A 54 -35.41 30.03 -15.34
CA GLY A 54 -35.98 30.94 -14.32
C GLY A 54 -37.06 30.43 -13.35
N THR A 55 -36.66 30.25 -12.07
CA THR A 55 -37.27 31.00 -10.94
C THR A 55 -36.43 30.95 -9.64
N ARG A 56 -36.00 32.13 -9.17
CA ARG A 56 -35.75 32.49 -7.75
C ARG A 56 -37.06 33.06 -7.17
N PRO A 57 -37.23 33.37 -5.85
CA PRO A 57 -36.26 33.63 -4.77
C PRO A 57 -36.55 32.76 -3.49
N ALA A 58 -36.06 32.99 -2.26
CA ALA A 58 -35.39 34.13 -1.61
C ALA A 58 -34.45 33.70 -0.45
N ALA A 59 -33.67 34.66 0.07
CA ALA A 59 -32.78 34.50 1.22
C ALA A 59 -33.45 34.88 2.56
N VAL A 60 -32.89 34.41 3.69
CA VAL A 60 -33.01 34.87 5.11
C VAL A 60 -32.51 33.70 6.00
N LYS A 61 -31.70 33.83 7.07
CA LYS A 61 -30.89 34.92 7.67
C LYS A 61 -29.66 34.27 8.35
N ARG A 62 -28.48 34.89 8.27
CA ARG A 62 -27.39 34.66 9.25
C ARG A 62 -27.65 35.51 10.49
N LEU A 63 -27.31 35.01 11.67
CA LEU A 63 -27.17 35.82 12.88
C LEU A 63 -25.77 35.61 13.48
N ARG A 64 -24.98 36.69 13.47
CA ARG A 64 -23.77 36.87 14.29
C ARG A 64 -24.16 37.70 15.51
N THR A 65 -23.62 37.37 16.67
CA THR A 65 -23.27 38.32 17.75
C THR A 65 -22.02 37.77 18.41
N SER A 66 -20.83 38.34 18.19
CA SER A 66 -20.32 39.63 18.70
C SER A 66 -19.62 39.49 20.03
N GLU A 67 -18.32 39.75 20.03
CA GLU A 67 -17.48 39.94 21.21
C GLU A 67 -17.89 41.23 21.96
N SER A 68 -17.59 41.29 23.26
CA SER A 68 -17.38 42.57 23.94
C SER A 68 -16.46 42.39 25.15
N SER A 69 -15.54 43.32 25.33
CA SER A 69 -14.63 43.43 26.47
C SER A 69 -14.50 44.90 26.88
N ALA A 70 -13.89 45.14 28.05
CA ALA A 70 -13.81 46.40 28.82
C ALA A 70 -14.98 46.65 29.80
N GLY A 71 -14.77 47.13 31.04
CA GLY A 71 -13.49 47.35 31.74
C GLY A 71 -13.61 48.23 33.00
N VAL A 72 -12.52 48.31 33.77
CA VAL A 72 -12.16 49.37 34.76
C VAL A 72 -12.76 49.33 36.20
N SER A 73 -11.92 48.78 37.12
CA SER A 73 -11.42 49.39 38.38
C SER A 73 -12.35 49.87 39.52
N SER A 74 -12.10 49.40 40.75
CA SER A 74 -11.44 50.22 41.81
C SER A 74 -11.14 49.45 43.12
N ARG A 75 -10.36 50.09 44.03
CA ARG A 75 -9.72 49.53 45.25
C ARG A 75 -10.67 49.38 46.45
N SER A 76 -10.44 48.41 47.34
CA SER A 76 -9.78 48.61 48.67
C SER A 76 -10.04 47.45 49.67
N ARG A 77 -9.49 47.56 50.89
CA ARG A 77 -9.20 46.49 51.88
C ARG A 77 -10.32 46.16 52.90
N SER A 78 -10.25 44.90 53.38
CA SER A 78 -10.48 44.42 54.76
C SER A 78 -11.79 44.72 55.51
N SER A 79 -12.52 43.64 55.86
CA SER A 79 -12.89 43.34 57.26
C SER A 79 -13.27 41.86 57.43
N ALA A 80 -13.21 41.36 58.66
CA ALA A 80 -13.38 39.94 59.00
C ALA A 80 -14.85 39.50 59.12
N SER A 81 -15.04 38.16 59.11
CA SER A 81 -16.14 37.38 59.71
C SER A 81 -17.59 37.81 59.46
N LEU A 82 -18.40 36.87 58.95
CA LEU A 82 -19.29 36.10 59.85
C LEU A 82 -19.84 34.86 59.14
N SER A 83 -20.01 33.80 59.90
CA SER A 83 -20.52 32.49 59.47
C SER A 83 -21.98 32.59 59.06
N LEU A 84 -22.31 32.07 57.88
CA LEU A 84 -23.67 31.66 57.54
C LEU A 84 -23.62 30.24 56.95
N PRO A 85 -24.35 29.25 57.50
CA PRO A 85 -24.38 27.91 56.95
C PRO A 85 -25.14 27.95 55.62
N ARG A 86 -24.40 27.95 54.51
CA ARG A 86 -25.01 27.87 53.19
C ARG A 86 -25.59 26.47 53.04
N ALA A 87 -26.92 26.40 53.02
CA ALA A 87 -27.66 25.15 52.90
C ALA A 87 -27.10 24.29 51.77
N THR A 88 -27.10 22.97 52.02
CA THR A 88 -26.77 21.94 51.04
C THR A 88 -27.67 22.06 49.82
N SER A 89 -27.19 22.79 48.81
CA SER A 89 -27.68 22.68 47.44
C SER A 89 -27.24 21.31 46.94
N GLY A 90 -28.08 20.29 47.21
CA GLY A 90 -27.81 18.92 46.80
C GLY A 90 -27.49 18.88 45.32
N SER A 91 -26.27 18.45 44.98
CA SER A 91 -25.85 18.29 43.60
C SER A 91 -26.45 16.98 43.08
N ILE A 92 -27.74 17.04 42.72
CA ILE A 92 -28.49 15.86 42.25
C ILE A 92 -27.77 15.22 41.06
N GLY A 93 -27.16 16.01 40.18
CA GLY A 93 -26.30 15.51 39.09
C GLY A 93 -24.90 15.05 39.53
N GLY A 94 -24.37 15.53 40.67
CA GLY A 94 -23.05 15.12 41.17
C GLY A 94 -23.06 13.70 41.73
N ASP A 95 -24.05 13.38 42.55
CA ASP A 95 -24.21 12.04 43.13
C ASP A 95 -24.58 11.00 42.05
N GLU A 96 -25.36 11.39 41.03
CA GLU A 96 -25.68 10.53 39.89
C GLU A 96 -24.47 10.26 38.98
N ILE A 97 -23.61 11.26 38.74
CA ILE A 97 -22.36 11.09 37.99
C ILE A 97 -21.37 10.20 38.76
N ASP A 98 -21.23 10.40 40.08
CA ASP A 98 -20.39 9.57 40.96
C ASP A 98 -20.89 8.10 41.02
N LEU A 99 -22.21 7.88 41.07
CA LEU A 99 -22.81 6.53 41.00
C LEU A 99 -22.64 5.86 39.63
N LEU A 100 -22.69 6.62 38.52
CA LEU A 100 -22.43 6.08 37.18
C LEU A 100 -20.95 5.76 37.00
N GLN A 101 -20.06 6.63 37.48
CA GLN A 101 -18.62 6.41 37.44
C GLN A 101 -18.22 5.15 38.23
N ARG A 102 -18.71 4.98 39.46
CA ARG A 102 -18.46 3.76 40.26
C ARG A 102 -18.93 2.49 39.58
N ARG A 103 -20.07 2.52 38.88
CA ARG A 103 -20.56 1.38 38.11
C ARG A 103 -19.69 1.08 36.89
N ASP A 104 -19.13 2.09 36.24
CA ASP A 104 -18.16 1.90 35.16
C ASP A 104 -16.83 1.38 35.68
N GLU A 105 -16.38 1.82 36.87
CA GLU A 105 -15.21 1.31 37.57
C GLU A 105 -15.40 -0.18 37.94
N GLU A 106 -16.51 -0.57 38.56
CA GLU A 106 -16.85 -1.98 38.87
C GLU A 106 -16.88 -2.87 37.61
N VAL A 107 -17.44 -2.37 36.51
CA VAL A 107 -17.45 -3.08 35.21
C VAL A 107 -16.05 -3.19 34.62
N THR A 108 -15.23 -2.14 34.77
CA THR A 108 -13.85 -2.09 34.28
C THR A 108 -12.94 -3.03 35.05
N ASP A 109 -13.00 -3.02 36.38
CA ASP A 109 -12.21 -3.90 37.24
C ASP A 109 -12.52 -5.38 36.97
N MET A 110 -13.81 -5.72 36.82
CA MET A 110 -14.22 -7.08 36.44
C MET A 110 -13.73 -7.45 35.03
N ALA A 111 -13.84 -6.55 34.06
CA ALA A 111 -13.35 -6.79 32.70
C ALA A 111 -11.83 -7.00 32.67
N LEU A 112 -11.06 -6.16 33.38
CA LEU A 112 -9.61 -6.25 33.51
C LEU A 112 -9.18 -7.53 34.23
N PHE A 113 -9.88 -7.90 35.30
CA PHE A 113 -9.65 -9.15 36.04
C PHE A 113 -9.91 -10.39 35.16
N LEU A 114 -11.02 -10.43 34.43
CA LEU A 114 -11.35 -11.55 33.54
C LEU A 114 -10.36 -11.64 32.38
N ALA A 115 -10.04 -10.53 31.71
CA ALA A 115 -9.03 -10.49 30.65
C ALA A 115 -7.65 -10.95 31.14
N LYS A 116 -7.24 -10.51 32.33
CA LYS A 116 -5.99 -10.97 32.97
C LYS A 116 -6.02 -12.47 33.28
N THR A 117 -7.13 -12.97 33.83
CA THR A 117 -7.29 -14.40 34.15
C THR A 117 -7.25 -15.25 32.88
N VAL A 118 -7.84 -14.79 31.78
CA VAL A 118 -7.73 -15.42 30.46
C VAL A 118 -6.28 -15.42 29.97
N GLY A 119 -5.58 -14.28 30.04
CA GLY A 119 -4.15 -14.15 29.70
C GLY A 119 -3.24 -15.10 30.46
N GLU A 120 -3.32 -15.08 31.80
CA GLU A 120 -2.42 -15.83 32.69
C GLU A 120 -2.74 -17.33 32.75
N THR A 121 -4.01 -17.75 32.72
CA THR A 121 -4.39 -19.16 32.85
C THR A 121 -4.56 -19.88 31.51
N SER A 122 -4.84 -19.13 30.44
CA SER A 122 -5.14 -19.66 29.09
C SER A 122 -6.21 -20.77 29.08
N SER A 123 -7.17 -20.73 30.02
CA SER A 123 -8.16 -21.80 30.20
C SER A 123 -9.50 -21.52 29.51
N ARG A 124 -10.14 -22.58 28.97
CA ARG A 124 -11.50 -22.51 28.39
C ARG A 124 -12.54 -21.99 29.39
N HIS A 125 -12.36 -22.27 30.68
CA HIS A 125 -13.26 -21.81 31.74
C HIS A 125 -13.21 -20.29 31.92
N SER A 126 -12.00 -19.72 32.04
CA SER A 126 -11.82 -18.27 32.16
C SER A 126 -12.31 -17.53 30.91
N LEU A 127 -12.12 -18.13 29.74
CA LEU A 127 -12.64 -17.59 28.48
C LEU A 127 -14.18 -17.58 28.46
N ALA A 128 -14.83 -18.66 28.92
CA ALA A 128 -16.28 -18.72 29.05
C ALA A 128 -16.83 -17.68 30.06
N GLU A 129 -16.12 -17.40 31.16
CA GLU A 129 -16.51 -16.34 32.11
C GLU A 129 -16.42 -14.95 31.48
N LEU A 130 -15.37 -14.65 30.72
CA LEU A 130 -15.25 -13.39 29.96
C LEU A 130 -16.36 -13.25 28.91
N VAL A 131 -16.63 -14.30 28.13
CA VAL A 131 -17.68 -14.30 27.09
C VAL A 131 -19.06 -14.11 27.72
N ALA A 132 -19.39 -14.84 28.79
CA ALA A 132 -20.66 -14.69 29.50
C ALA A 132 -20.82 -13.30 30.16
N PHE A 133 -19.73 -12.68 30.62
CA PHE A 133 -19.73 -11.30 31.12
C PHE A 133 -20.04 -10.29 30.01
N LEU A 134 -19.41 -10.45 28.84
CA LEU A 134 -19.63 -9.61 27.66
C LEU A 134 -21.04 -9.80 27.04
N GLU A 135 -21.56 -11.03 27.03
CA GLU A 135 -22.93 -11.34 26.58
C GLU A 135 -23.97 -10.68 27.49
N ARG A 136 -23.81 -10.82 28.81
CA ARG A 136 -24.74 -10.27 29.81
C ARG A 136 -24.80 -8.74 29.84
N LEU A 137 -23.69 -8.05 29.59
CA LEU A 137 -23.61 -6.59 29.67
C LEU A 137 -23.58 -5.87 28.32
N GLY A 138 -23.25 -6.59 27.24
CA GLY A 138 -23.01 -6.08 25.89
C GLY A 138 -21.58 -5.52 25.72
N ILE A 139 -20.87 -5.96 24.67
CA ILE A 139 -19.51 -5.51 24.36
C ILE A 139 -19.40 -3.99 24.36
N SER A 140 -20.27 -3.29 23.62
CA SER A 140 -20.25 -1.83 23.50
C SER A 140 -20.27 -1.12 24.87
N ARG A 141 -21.04 -1.64 25.84
CA ARG A 141 -21.12 -1.07 27.19
C ARG A 141 -19.83 -1.31 27.97
N VAL A 142 -19.32 -2.55 27.97
CA VAL A 142 -18.08 -2.91 28.69
C VAL A 142 -16.90 -2.14 28.13
N MET A 143 -16.72 -2.12 26.80
CA MET A 143 -15.64 -1.40 26.14
C MET A 143 -15.73 0.11 26.37
N SER A 144 -16.94 0.68 26.41
CA SER A 144 -17.14 2.10 26.75
C SER A 144 -16.77 2.44 28.19
N ALA A 145 -17.08 1.57 29.16
CA ALA A 145 -16.70 1.76 30.56
C ALA A 145 -15.16 1.68 30.72
N VAL A 146 -14.56 0.60 30.20
CA VAL A 146 -13.10 0.38 30.19
C VAL A 146 -12.36 1.56 29.52
N LYS A 147 -12.91 2.10 28.42
CA LYS A 147 -12.38 3.29 27.75
C LYS A 147 -12.48 4.56 28.60
N ARG A 148 -13.61 4.82 29.27
CA ARG A 148 -13.77 6.00 30.15
C ARG A 148 -12.78 6.02 31.31
N VAL A 149 -12.42 4.86 31.84
CA VAL A 149 -11.44 4.69 32.92
C VAL A 149 -9.98 4.62 32.38
N GLY A 150 -9.79 4.62 31.05
CA GLY A 150 -8.46 4.53 30.42
C GLY A 150 -7.81 3.14 30.44
N GLY A 151 -8.55 2.11 30.86
CA GLY A 151 -8.05 0.73 31.00
C GLY A 151 -7.95 -0.05 29.68
N LEU A 152 -8.32 0.54 28.54
CA LEU A 152 -8.50 -0.19 27.27
C LEU A 152 -7.22 -0.86 26.74
N PRO A 153 -6.04 -0.22 26.71
CA PRO A 153 -4.79 -0.90 26.30
C PRO A 153 -4.42 -2.05 27.24
N THR A 154 -4.69 -1.90 28.55
CA THR A 154 -4.43 -2.94 29.56
C THR A 154 -5.37 -4.13 29.39
N PHE A 155 -6.67 -3.89 29.15
CA PHE A 155 -7.66 -4.93 28.88
C PHE A 155 -7.27 -5.76 27.66
N VAL A 156 -6.97 -5.09 26.54
CA VAL A 156 -6.55 -5.76 25.30
C VAL A 156 -5.22 -6.49 25.52
N SER A 157 -4.20 -5.84 26.09
CA SER A 157 -2.90 -6.48 26.30
C SER A 157 -3.01 -7.74 27.18
N ASN A 158 -3.76 -7.68 28.29
CA ASN A 158 -3.97 -8.82 29.17
C ASN A 158 -4.62 -10.01 28.43
N LEU A 159 -5.63 -9.75 27.59
CA LEU A 159 -6.34 -10.79 26.84
C LEU A 159 -5.43 -11.53 25.85
N TYR A 160 -4.49 -10.82 25.21
CA TYR A 160 -3.60 -11.38 24.18
C TYR A 160 -2.17 -11.70 24.66
N GLN A 161 -1.91 -11.65 25.98
CA GLN A 161 -0.66 -12.17 26.57
C GLN A 161 -0.61 -13.72 26.63
N ALA A 162 -1.74 -14.39 26.43
CA ALA A 162 -1.86 -15.85 26.49
C ALA A 162 -1.08 -16.57 25.37
N SER A 163 -0.07 -17.36 25.74
CA SER A 163 0.77 -18.11 24.79
C SER A 163 0.34 -19.57 24.60
N SER A 164 -0.37 -20.16 25.57
CA SER A 164 -0.52 -21.62 25.71
C SER A 164 -1.90 -22.20 25.35
N PHE A 165 -2.80 -21.42 24.74
CA PHE A 165 -4.09 -21.94 24.26
C PHE A 165 -3.91 -23.09 23.26
N ALA A 166 -4.71 -24.14 23.45
CA ALA A 166 -5.01 -25.10 22.40
C ALA A 166 -5.79 -24.43 21.26
N ASP A 167 -5.80 -25.05 20.07
CA ASP A 167 -6.27 -24.37 18.85
C ASP A 167 -7.77 -23.99 18.89
N GLY A 168 -8.61 -24.73 19.61
CA GLY A 168 -10.04 -24.36 19.78
C GLY A 168 -10.23 -23.08 20.60
N GLU A 169 -9.63 -23.01 21.79
CA GLU A 169 -9.66 -21.81 22.64
C GLU A 169 -9.01 -20.61 21.94
N ARG A 170 -7.92 -20.85 21.20
CA ARG A 170 -7.26 -19.83 20.37
C ARG A 170 -8.18 -19.29 19.28
N ARG A 171 -8.94 -20.15 18.57
CA ARG A 171 -9.95 -19.73 17.58
C ARG A 171 -10.97 -18.79 18.22
N ILE A 172 -11.52 -19.16 19.38
CA ILE A 172 -12.52 -18.38 20.11
C ILE A 172 -11.96 -17.01 20.51
N VAL A 173 -10.70 -16.93 20.96
CA VAL A 173 -10.04 -15.67 21.33
C VAL A 173 -9.80 -14.74 20.12
N ILE A 174 -9.53 -15.29 18.93
CA ILE A 174 -9.41 -14.51 17.68
C ILE A 174 -10.79 -14.04 17.21
N ALA A 175 -11.82 -14.89 17.26
CA ALA A 175 -13.19 -14.49 16.95
C ALA A 175 -13.67 -13.39 17.93
N LEU A 176 -13.31 -13.50 19.20
CA LEU A 176 -13.59 -12.47 20.20
C LEU A 176 -12.82 -11.16 19.89
N PHE A 177 -11.57 -11.23 19.42
CA PHE A 177 -10.84 -10.04 18.94
C PHE A 177 -11.62 -9.34 17.82
N ALA A 178 -12.13 -10.09 16.85
CA ALA A 178 -12.93 -9.54 15.76
C ALA A 178 -14.22 -8.84 16.24
N ALA A 179 -14.89 -9.39 17.26
CA ALA A 179 -16.04 -8.76 17.90
C ALA A 179 -15.68 -7.50 18.72
N LEU A 180 -14.48 -7.45 19.30
CA LEU A 180 -14.00 -6.32 20.11
C LEU A 180 -13.45 -5.16 19.26
N MET A 181 -12.84 -5.44 18.10
CA MET A 181 -12.19 -4.43 17.24
C MET A 181 -13.07 -3.19 16.92
N PRO A 182 -14.36 -3.31 16.54
CA PRO A 182 -15.22 -2.15 16.24
C PRO A 182 -15.48 -1.22 17.43
N HIS A 183 -15.16 -1.65 18.65
CA HIS A 183 -15.39 -0.93 19.90
C HIS A 183 -14.10 -0.46 20.59
N ALA A 184 -12.94 -0.74 19.99
CA ALA A 184 -11.64 -0.38 20.54
C ALA A 184 -11.01 0.82 19.80
N ASP A 185 -10.28 1.66 20.53
CA ASP A 185 -9.45 2.70 19.93
C ASP A 185 -8.19 2.11 19.30
N ALA A 186 -7.72 2.75 18.23
CA ALA A 186 -6.54 2.33 17.47
C ALA A 186 -5.29 2.11 18.36
N GLU A 187 -5.09 2.94 19.37
CA GLU A 187 -4.00 2.82 20.36
C GLU A 187 -4.03 1.52 21.16
N ALA A 188 -5.22 1.03 21.51
CA ALA A 188 -5.37 -0.23 22.23
C ALA A 188 -5.21 -1.45 21.31
N LEU A 189 -5.42 -1.28 19.99
CA LEU A 189 -5.25 -2.34 19.00
C LEU A 189 -3.79 -2.49 18.54
N PHE A 190 -3.03 -1.40 18.44
CA PHE A 190 -1.62 -1.40 18.02
C PHE A 190 -0.68 -1.81 19.17
N GLN A 191 -0.91 -2.98 19.76
CA GLN A 191 -0.13 -3.51 20.88
C GLN A 191 0.72 -4.71 20.43
N GLU A 192 1.96 -4.79 20.93
CA GLU A 192 2.89 -5.88 20.57
C GLU A 192 2.34 -7.27 20.93
N SER A 193 1.62 -7.40 22.04
CA SER A 193 0.96 -8.65 22.43
C SER A 193 -0.13 -9.08 21.45
N VAL A 194 -0.95 -8.14 20.94
CA VAL A 194 -1.98 -8.40 19.92
C VAL A 194 -1.33 -8.91 18.63
N VAL A 195 -0.35 -8.18 18.09
CA VAL A 195 0.32 -8.53 16.84
C VAL A 195 1.02 -9.88 16.98
N THR A 196 1.77 -10.08 18.07
CA THR A 196 2.47 -11.34 18.35
C THR A 196 1.51 -12.52 18.50
N PHE A 197 0.40 -12.34 19.21
CA PHE A 197 -0.62 -13.37 19.37
C PHE A 197 -1.26 -13.79 18.05
N LEU A 198 -1.64 -12.81 17.22
CA LEU A 198 -2.24 -13.06 15.91
C LEU A 198 -1.25 -13.75 14.97
N VAL A 199 0.01 -13.29 14.92
CA VAL A 199 1.09 -13.92 14.15
C VAL A 199 1.31 -15.36 14.62
N GLN A 200 1.51 -15.62 15.92
CA GLN A 200 1.64 -16.99 16.43
C GLN A 200 0.44 -17.89 16.08
N SER A 201 -0.75 -17.31 15.90
CA SER A 201 -1.98 -18.02 15.53
C SER A 201 -2.08 -18.41 14.04
N LEU A 202 -1.15 -17.94 13.20
CA LEU A 202 -1.02 -18.35 11.80
C LEU A 202 -0.48 -19.79 11.64
N LEU A 203 0.20 -20.33 12.65
CA LEU A 203 0.69 -21.72 12.68
C LEU A 203 -0.22 -22.62 13.54
N PRO A 204 -0.46 -23.89 13.16
CA PRO A 204 -1.11 -24.88 14.03
C PRO A 204 -0.31 -25.10 15.33
N ALA A 205 -0.99 -25.39 16.46
CA ALA A 205 -0.29 -25.59 17.74
C ALA A 205 0.79 -26.69 17.70
N ALA A 206 0.58 -27.74 16.89
CA ALA A 206 1.53 -28.84 16.74
C ALA A 206 2.86 -28.46 16.05
N ALA A 207 2.93 -27.33 15.36
CA ALA A 207 4.12 -26.84 14.67
C ALA A 207 4.88 -25.74 15.45
N ARG A 208 4.39 -25.37 16.64
CA ARG A 208 5.08 -24.41 17.52
C ARG A 208 6.08 -25.15 18.39
N GLU A 209 7.33 -25.21 17.96
CA GLU A 209 8.43 -25.57 18.86
C GLU A 209 8.42 -24.61 20.05
N ALA A 210 8.47 -25.16 21.27
CA ALA A 210 8.38 -24.36 22.48
C ALA A 210 9.61 -23.43 22.58
N PRO A 211 9.43 -22.10 22.70
CA PRO A 211 10.54 -21.22 23.05
C PRO A 211 11.13 -21.69 24.38
N ALA A 212 12.46 -21.76 24.48
CA ALA A 212 13.13 -22.20 25.70
C ALA A 212 12.67 -21.33 26.88
N ALA A 213 11.87 -21.92 27.78
CA ALA A 213 11.24 -21.19 28.86
C ALA A 213 12.31 -20.63 29.81
N LEU A 214 12.52 -19.32 29.77
CA LEU A 214 13.24 -18.60 30.81
C LEU A 214 12.50 -18.83 32.13
N HIS A 215 13.13 -19.59 33.02
CA HIS A 215 12.57 -19.98 34.31
C HIS A 215 12.37 -18.78 35.25
N HIS A 216 11.31 -18.03 35.06
CA HIS A 216 10.73 -17.25 36.14
C HIS A 216 10.17 -18.22 37.19
N ARG A 217 10.88 -18.32 38.31
CA ARG A 217 10.45 -19.07 39.49
C ARG A 217 9.17 -18.46 40.07
N SER A 218 8.02 -18.90 39.61
CA SER A 218 6.77 -18.74 40.37
C SER A 218 6.89 -19.54 41.68
N GLY A 219 6.81 -18.84 42.81
CA GLY A 219 6.91 -19.46 44.14
C GLY A 219 5.76 -20.44 44.37
N SER A 220 6.09 -21.63 44.89
CA SER A 220 5.12 -22.69 45.16
C SER A 220 4.12 -22.26 46.25
N HIS A 221 2.86 -22.01 45.86
CA HIS A 221 1.81 -21.62 46.78
C HIS A 221 1.41 -22.78 47.72
N TRP A 222 1.17 -22.47 49.00
CA TRP A 222 0.95 -23.47 50.07
C TRP A 222 -0.32 -24.34 49.94
N SER A 223 -1.18 -24.10 48.94
CA SER A 223 -2.41 -24.88 48.71
C SER A 223 -2.20 -26.25 48.05
N ALA A 224 -1.00 -26.56 47.56
CA ALA A 224 -0.69 -27.84 46.91
C ALA A 224 -0.53 -29.01 47.92
N ARG A 225 -1.61 -29.39 48.62
CA ARG A 225 -1.70 -30.67 49.34
C ARG A 225 -2.33 -31.74 48.44
N PRO A 226 -1.69 -32.91 48.24
CA PRO A 226 -2.28 -34.01 47.49
C PRO A 226 -3.40 -34.67 48.31
N THR A 227 -4.66 -34.47 47.92
CA THR A 227 -5.81 -35.14 48.52
C THR A 227 -5.82 -36.63 48.17
N ARG A 228 -5.66 -37.46 49.20
CA ARG A 228 -5.58 -38.92 49.11
C ARG A 228 -6.96 -39.51 48.78
N LYS A 229 -7.00 -40.53 47.92
CA LYS A 229 -8.20 -41.22 47.41
C LYS A 229 -9.29 -41.46 48.48
N GLY A 230 -10.53 -41.05 48.16
CA GLY A 230 -11.75 -41.51 48.81
C GLY A 230 -12.78 -41.88 47.75
N THR A 231 -13.30 -43.11 47.78
CA THR A 231 -14.33 -43.59 46.85
C THR A 231 -15.69 -43.01 47.19
N ALA A 232 -16.18 -42.08 46.37
CA ALA A 232 -17.56 -41.61 46.35
C ALA A 232 -18.18 -41.92 44.96
N GLN A 233 -19.49 -42.16 44.93
CA GLN A 233 -20.19 -42.69 43.76
C GLN A 233 -20.14 -41.73 42.56
N GLN A 234 -19.93 -42.28 41.35
CA GLN A 234 -20.14 -41.54 40.10
C GLN A 234 -21.61 -41.18 39.92
N PRO A 235 -21.95 -39.90 39.66
CA PRO A 235 -23.12 -39.55 38.87
C PRO A 235 -22.91 -40.00 37.42
N SER A 236 -23.98 -40.41 36.75
CA SER A 236 -23.95 -40.91 35.37
C SER A 236 -23.46 -39.87 34.36
N PRO A 237 -22.65 -40.25 33.35
CA PRO A 237 -22.13 -39.31 32.35
C PRO A 237 -23.16 -39.06 31.25
N SER A 238 -24.17 -38.24 31.53
CA SER A 238 -25.06 -37.66 30.51
C SER A 238 -25.01 -36.13 30.55
N THR A 239 -25.06 -35.52 29.37
CA THR A 239 -25.25 -34.06 29.14
C THR A 239 -24.14 -33.05 29.49
N SER A 240 -22.85 -33.42 29.58
CA SER A 240 -21.76 -32.39 29.58
C SER A 240 -21.22 -32.04 28.18
N ARG A 241 -21.29 -32.95 27.20
CA ARG A 241 -20.69 -32.75 25.87
C ARG A 241 -21.43 -31.69 25.03
N ALA A 242 -22.76 -31.61 25.17
CA ALA A 242 -23.60 -30.67 24.41
C ALA A 242 -23.52 -29.20 24.89
N VAL A 243 -22.98 -28.95 26.09
CA VAL A 243 -22.79 -27.58 26.62
C VAL A 243 -21.39 -27.05 26.30
N ALA A 244 -20.43 -27.95 26.07
CA ALA A 244 -19.04 -27.57 25.80
C ALA A 244 -18.86 -26.88 24.43
N ASP A 245 -19.61 -27.30 23.41
CA ASP A 245 -19.44 -26.83 22.03
C ASP A 245 -20.11 -25.46 21.75
N GLY A 246 -20.90 -24.93 22.68
CA GLY A 246 -21.66 -23.68 22.49
C GLY A 246 -20.86 -22.37 22.55
N LEU A 247 -19.59 -22.39 22.99
CA LEU A 247 -18.80 -21.17 23.23
C LEU A 247 -18.41 -20.44 21.93
N GLU A 248 -18.17 -21.17 20.83
CA GLU A 248 -17.97 -20.56 19.51
C GLU A 248 -19.24 -19.83 19.04
N GLY A 249 -20.41 -20.44 19.23
CA GLY A 249 -21.71 -19.82 18.93
C GLY A 249 -22.01 -18.58 19.78
N GLN A 250 -21.64 -18.57 21.07
CA GLN A 250 -21.75 -17.38 21.91
C GLN A 250 -20.92 -16.20 21.38
N VAL A 251 -19.68 -16.45 20.94
CA VAL A 251 -18.84 -15.40 20.34
C VAL A 251 -19.32 -14.96 18.96
N ALA A 252 -19.92 -15.86 18.17
CA ALA A 252 -20.60 -15.49 16.93
C ALA A 252 -21.78 -14.54 17.21
N ASN A 253 -22.63 -14.85 18.19
CA ASN A 253 -23.76 -13.99 18.62
C ASN A 253 -23.30 -12.60 19.09
N LEU A 254 -22.15 -12.52 19.79
CA LEU A 254 -21.54 -11.25 20.19
C LEU A 254 -21.12 -10.34 19.00
N SER A 255 -20.93 -10.91 17.82
CA SER A 255 -20.52 -10.19 16.60
C SER A 255 -21.71 -9.55 15.84
N GLY A 256 -22.95 -9.82 16.25
CA GLY A 256 -24.17 -9.20 15.73
C GLY A 256 -24.70 -9.77 14.40
N PRO A 257 -25.94 -9.43 14.02
CA PRO A 257 -26.67 -10.07 12.91
C PRO A 257 -26.06 -9.82 11.51
N THR A 258 -25.16 -8.85 11.37
CA THR A 258 -24.35 -8.67 10.15
C THR A 258 -23.38 -9.83 9.88
N ALA A 259 -23.12 -10.69 10.88
CA ALA A 259 -22.40 -11.95 10.70
C ALA A 259 -23.32 -13.11 10.26
N GLU A 260 -24.65 -13.02 10.40
CA GLU A 260 -25.54 -14.16 10.11
C GLU A 260 -25.74 -14.41 8.60
N THR A 261 -25.47 -13.41 7.75
CA THR A 261 -25.50 -13.57 6.28
C THR A 261 -24.26 -14.27 5.71
N SER A 262 -23.29 -14.64 6.53
CA SER A 262 -22.09 -15.38 6.13
C SER A 262 -21.62 -16.23 7.30
N GLY A 263 -21.78 -17.56 7.25
CA GLY A 263 -21.48 -18.49 8.36
C GLY A 263 -19.99 -18.60 8.71
N VAL A 264 -19.40 -17.51 9.21
CA VAL A 264 -17.96 -17.18 9.16
C VAL A 264 -17.13 -17.75 10.31
N CYS A 265 -17.74 -18.35 11.34
CA CYS A 265 -16.98 -18.92 12.47
C CYS A 265 -17.02 -20.44 12.57
N GLU A 266 -18.04 -21.12 12.01
CA GLU A 266 -18.10 -22.58 12.04
C GLU A 266 -17.19 -23.18 10.95
N GLY A 267 -16.02 -23.67 11.38
CA GLY A 267 -15.09 -24.41 10.52
C GLY A 267 -13.90 -23.63 9.97
N GLU A 268 -13.83 -22.30 10.16
CA GLU A 268 -12.64 -21.53 9.78
C GLU A 268 -11.40 -21.94 10.62
N SER A 269 -10.23 -21.95 9.98
CA SER A 269 -8.96 -22.22 10.65
C SER A 269 -8.51 -21.02 11.49
N CYS A 270 -7.73 -21.25 12.54
CA CYS A 270 -7.11 -20.18 13.33
C CYS A 270 -6.29 -19.22 12.44
N ALA A 271 -5.62 -19.76 11.42
CA ALA A 271 -4.87 -18.98 10.44
C ALA A 271 -5.78 -18.07 9.59
N SER A 272 -6.95 -18.55 9.12
CA SER A 272 -7.93 -17.71 8.40
C SER A 272 -8.38 -16.52 9.25
N LEU A 273 -8.87 -16.78 10.45
CA LEU A 273 -9.36 -15.73 11.36
C LEU A 273 -8.24 -14.77 11.77
N ALA A 274 -7.01 -15.27 11.99
CA ALA A 274 -5.86 -14.44 12.31
C ALA A 274 -5.44 -13.54 11.13
N LEU A 275 -5.40 -14.06 9.90
CA LEU A 275 -5.13 -13.25 8.70
C LEU A 275 -6.19 -12.15 8.51
N ARG A 276 -7.49 -12.49 8.66
CA ARG A 276 -8.59 -11.51 8.56
C ARG A 276 -8.50 -10.43 9.64
N SER A 277 -8.13 -10.82 10.86
CA SER A 277 -7.89 -9.91 11.98
C SER A 277 -6.69 -8.99 11.74
N LEU A 278 -5.57 -9.53 11.25
CA LEU A 278 -4.36 -8.78 10.90
C LEU A 278 -4.60 -7.81 9.74
N LEU A 279 -5.34 -8.23 8.71
CA LEU A 279 -5.74 -7.38 7.59
C LEU A 279 -6.62 -6.22 8.06
N THR A 280 -7.58 -6.50 8.95
CA THR A 280 -8.43 -5.47 9.57
C THR A 280 -7.60 -4.48 10.40
N LEU A 281 -6.69 -5.00 11.24
CA LEU A 281 -5.74 -4.20 12.03
C LEU A 281 -4.88 -3.29 11.14
N MET A 282 -4.38 -3.81 10.02
CA MET A 282 -3.59 -3.04 9.05
C MET A 282 -4.43 -1.96 8.33
N PHE A 283 -5.72 -2.21 8.03
CA PHE A 283 -6.60 -1.17 7.53
C PHE A 283 -6.90 -0.07 8.57
N VAL A 284 -7.03 -0.42 9.86
CA VAL A 284 -7.16 0.57 10.94
C VAL A 284 -5.86 1.38 11.09
N TYR A 285 -4.70 0.73 11.00
CA TYR A 285 -3.38 1.36 10.99
C TYR A 285 -3.26 2.38 9.86
N ASN A 286 -3.43 1.96 8.60
CA ASN A 286 -3.31 2.83 7.43
C ASN A 286 -4.33 4.00 7.40
N ARG A 287 -5.44 3.89 8.14
CA ARG A 287 -6.44 4.97 8.30
C ARG A 287 -6.15 5.92 9.48
N SER A 288 -5.17 5.63 10.34
CA SER A 288 -4.93 6.33 11.61
C SER A 288 -3.57 7.03 11.71
N PRO A 289 -3.11 7.81 10.71
CA PRO A 289 -1.75 8.38 10.68
C PRO A 289 -1.44 9.30 11.87
N HIS A 290 -2.45 9.98 12.42
CA HIS A 290 -2.29 10.83 13.60
C HIS A 290 -1.92 10.04 14.87
N VAL A 291 -2.46 8.82 15.01
CA VAL A 291 -2.18 7.93 16.15
C VAL A 291 -0.79 7.33 16.02
N ILE A 292 -0.43 6.85 14.81
CA ILE A 292 0.90 6.30 14.51
C ILE A 292 2.01 7.31 14.85
N ALA A 293 1.81 8.58 14.46
CA ALA A 293 2.75 9.66 14.73
C ALA A 293 2.97 9.95 16.22
N GLN A 294 2.00 9.64 17.09
CA GLN A 294 2.10 9.82 18.55
C GLN A 294 2.70 8.61 19.25
N LEU A 295 2.38 7.39 18.81
CA LEU A 295 2.85 6.15 19.42
C LEU A 295 4.31 5.80 19.06
N HIS A 296 4.86 6.39 18.00
CA HIS A 296 6.18 6.04 17.45
C HIS A 296 6.36 4.53 17.17
N LEU A 297 5.27 3.87 16.78
CA LEU A 297 5.17 2.42 16.63
C LEU A 297 4.79 2.03 15.21
N SER A 298 5.50 1.07 14.62
CA SER A 298 5.19 0.46 13.33
C SER A 298 4.60 -0.93 13.53
N VAL A 299 3.31 -1.11 13.19
CA VAL A 299 2.65 -2.42 13.19
C VAL A 299 3.28 -3.38 12.17
N PRO A 300 3.65 -2.95 10.94
CA PRO A 300 4.44 -3.78 10.02
C PRO A 300 5.73 -4.33 10.63
N LEU A 301 6.52 -3.50 11.33
CA LEU A 301 7.76 -3.95 11.97
C LEU A 301 7.51 -4.89 13.15
N LEU A 302 6.45 -4.68 13.94
CA LEU A 302 6.03 -5.67 14.96
C LEU A 302 5.66 -7.01 14.33
N PHE A 303 4.90 -6.99 13.23
CA PHE A 303 4.49 -8.19 12.50
C PHE A 303 5.71 -8.96 11.97
N ALA A 304 6.69 -8.25 11.38
CA ALA A 304 7.93 -8.85 10.91
C ALA A 304 8.75 -9.46 12.06
N ARG A 305 8.92 -8.74 13.18
CA ARG A 305 9.64 -9.22 14.38
C ARG A 305 9.01 -10.44 15.02
N ALA A 306 7.69 -10.58 14.96
CA ALA A 306 6.98 -11.77 15.43
C ALA A 306 7.12 -13.00 14.48
N GLY A 307 7.87 -12.88 13.38
CA GLY A 307 8.07 -13.95 12.39
C GLY A 307 6.98 -14.01 11.31
N GLY A 308 6.13 -12.99 11.19
CA GLY A 308 4.95 -13.01 10.32
C GLY A 308 5.27 -13.13 8.82
N LEU A 309 6.38 -12.56 8.35
CA LEU A 309 6.81 -12.67 6.94
C LEU A 309 7.13 -14.12 6.57
N GLU A 310 7.85 -14.86 7.41
CA GLU A 310 8.16 -16.27 7.17
C GLU A 310 6.88 -17.12 7.11
N GLN A 311 5.94 -16.85 8.02
CA GLN A 311 4.67 -17.57 8.11
C GLN A 311 3.76 -17.29 6.90
N LEU A 312 3.72 -16.06 6.41
CA LEU A 312 3.03 -15.73 5.15
C LEU A 312 3.59 -16.53 3.97
N GLY A 313 4.92 -16.63 3.86
CA GLY A 313 5.57 -17.45 2.81
C GLY A 313 5.10 -18.91 2.82
N ARG A 314 4.92 -19.49 4.01
CA ARG A 314 4.36 -20.86 4.18
C ARG A 314 2.88 -20.92 3.77
N LEU A 315 2.06 -19.96 4.22
CA LEU A 315 0.61 -19.92 3.96
C LEU A 315 0.25 -19.71 2.49
N LEU A 316 1.11 -19.09 1.67
CA LEU A 316 0.89 -19.00 0.22
C LEU A 316 0.73 -20.37 -0.47
N THR A 317 1.26 -21.45 0.13
CA THR A 317 1.11 -22.80 -0.41
C THR A 317 -0.27 -23.40 -0.16
N ASP A 318 -0.97 -23.00 0.91
CA ASP A 318 -2.29 -23.51 1.29
C ASP A 318 -3.43 -22.79 0.56
N ASN A 319 -4.26 -23.53 -0.16
CA ASN A 319 -5.42 -22.99 -0.89
C ASN A 319 -6.40 -22.24 0.02
N ALA A 320 -6.57 -22.64 1.29
CA ALA A 320 -7.57 -22.05 2.19
C ALA A 320 -7.15 -20.67 2.74
N THR A 321 -5.84 -20.41 2.85
CA THR A 321 -5.29 -19.17 3.43
C THR A 321 -4.61 -18.25 2.41
N ARG A 322 -4.25 -18.75 1.22
CA ARG A 322 -3.52 -18.01 0.18
C ARG A 322 -4.10 -16.63 -0.17
N GLU A 323 -5.41 -16.51 -0.36
CA GLU A 323 -6.04 -15.24 -0.75
C GLU A 323 -5.83 -14.16 0.33
N HIS A 324 -6.15 -14.49 1.57
CA HIS A 324 -5.95 -13.61 2.73
C HIS A 324 -4.46 -13.33 2.99
N ALA A 325 -3.57 -14.30 2.73
CA ALA A 325 -2.12 -14.11 2.83
C ALA A 325 -1.60 -13.14 1.76
N LEU A 326 -2.03 -13.27 0.50
CA LEU A 326 -1.68 -12.34 -0.59
C LEU A 326 -2.18 -10.92 -0.30
N ALA A 327 -3.43 -10.77 0.14
CA ALA A 327 -3.99 -9.49 0.54
C ALA A 327 -3.22 -8.84 1.70
N LEU A 328 -2.79 -9.63 2.70
CA LEU A 328 -1.99 -9.10 3.81
C LEU A 328 -0.58 -8.70 3.36
N ILE A 329 0.06 -9.44 2.45
CA ILE A 329 1.36 -9.03 1.86
C ILE A 329 1.19 -7.73 1.08
N GLU A 330 0.16 -7.60 0.24
CA GLU A 330 -0.13 -6.38 -0.54
C GLU A 330 -0.25 -5.16 0.39
N VAL A 331 -1.04 -5.27 1.47
CA VAL A 331 -1.26 -4.17 2.42
C VAL A 331 -0.02 -3.86 3.28
N LEU A 332 0.73 -4.88 3.71
CA LEU A 332 1.99 -4.69 4.46
C LEU A 332 3.08 -4.01 3.64
N THR A 333 3.11 -4.25 2.32
CA THR A 333 4.11 -3.72 1.39
C THR A 333 3.65 -2.44 0.68
N ALA A 334 2.48 -1.91 1.02
CA ALA A 334 2.00 -0.62 0.50
C ALA A 334 2.77 0.61 1.04
N THR A 335 3.71 0.40 1.97
CA THR A 335 4.60 1.44 2.54
C THR A 335 6.03 0.92 2.66
N ASP A 336 7.00 1.82 2.75
CA ASP A 336 8.43 1.52 2.89
C ASP A 336 8.86 1.18 4.34
N GLU A 337 7.92 1.08 5.29
CA GLU A 337 8.22 0.76 6.70
C GLU A 337 8.98 -0.57 6.87
N LEU A 338 8.75 -1.54 5.99
CA LEU A 338 9.43 -2.85 5.99
C LEU A 338 10.79 -2.84 5.26
N SER A 339 11.28 -1.71 4.74
CA SER A 339 12.58 -1.61 4.05
C SER A 339 13.76 -2.17 4.88
N ALA A 340 13.75 -1.94 6.19
CA ALA A 340 14.74 -2.50 7.13
C ALA A 340 14.62 -4.03 7.34
N GLN A 341 13.65 -4.69 6.72
CA GLN A 341 13.40 -6.14 6.76
C GLN A 341 13.56 -6.77 5.37
N SER A 342 14.36 -6.16 4.50
CA SER A 342 14.56 -6.56 3.10
C SER A 342 14.80 -8.06 2.90
N VAL A 343 15.63 -8.70 3.75
CA VAL A 343 15.88 -10.16 3.71
C VAL A 343 14.59 -10.97 3.89
N GLY A 344 13.73 -10.58 4.86
CA GLY A 344 12.45 -11.23 5.11
C GLY A 344 11.42 -10.98 4.02
N ILE A 345 11.48 -9.82 3.36
CA ILE A 345 10.67 -9.53 2.16
C ILE A 345 11.13 -10.41 0.99
N SER A 346 12.43 -10.45 0.68
CA SER A 346 12.97 -11.24 -0.42
C SER A 346 12.68 -12.74 -0.26
N ALA A 347 12.60 -13.25 0.98
CA ALA A 347 12.20 -14.63 1.26
C ALA A 347 10.76 -14.97 0.82
N LEU A 348 9.87 -13.98 0.65
CA LEU A 348 8.52 -14.20 0.09
C LEU A 348 8.52 -14.38 -1.43
N VAL A 349 9.52 -13.84 -2.13
CA VAL A 349 9.52 -13.70 -3.59
C VAL A 349 9.43 -15.05 -4.32
N PRO A 350 10.17 -16.12 -3.96
CA PRO A 350 10.01 -17.43 -4.59
C PRO A 350 8.58 -17.99 -4.50
N ALA A 351 7.93 -17.81 -3.34
CA ALA A 351 6.56 -18.28 -3.13
C ALA A 351 5.53 -17.45 -3.94
N LEU A 352 5.74 -16.14 -4.07
CA LEU A 352 4.93 -15.24 -4.89
C LEU A 352 5.10 -15.51 -6.39
N VAL A 353 6.33 -15.70 -6.87
CA VAL A 353 6.62 -16.04 -8.27
C VAL A 353 6.00 -17.39 -8.64
N ALA A 354 5.96 -18.37 -7.72
CA ALA A 354 5.23 -19.61 -7.92
C ALA A 354 3.70 -19.42 -8.07
N GLN A 355 3.10 -18.40 -7.43
CA GLN A 355 1.66 -18.12 -7.58
C GLN A 355 1.29 -17.56 -8.96
N LEU A 356 2.24 -17.02 -9.73
CA LEU A 356 1.99 -16.42 -11.05
C LEU A 356 1.40 -17.41 -12.07
N HIS A 357 1.64 -18.71 -11.89
CA HIS A 357 1.06 -19.77 -12.71
C HIS A 357 -0.35 -20.21 -12.26
N THR A 358 -0.89 -19.64 -11.18
CA THR A 358 -2.23 -19.94 -10.64
C THR A 358 -3.19 -18.81 -10.97
N SER A 359 -4.10 -19.03 -11.93
CA SER A 359 -5.03 -18.02 -12.48
C SER A 359 -5.68 -17.12 -11.41
N ALA A 360 -6.25 -17.69 -10.35
CA ALA A 360 -6.93 -16.93 -9.29
C ALA A 360 -5.99 -16.12 -8.38
N ALA A 361 -4.69 -16.46 -8.32
CA ALA A 361 -3.69 -15.81 -7.48
C ALA A 361 -2.73 -14.90 -8.26
N GLN A 362 -2.78 -14.94 -9.60
CA GLN A 362 -1.86 -14.24 -10.51
C GLN A 362 -1.81 -12.73 -10.25
N VAL A 363 -2.97 -12.05 -10.27
CA VAL A 363 -3.04 -10.59 -10.08
C VAL A 363 -2.65 -10.17 -8.65
N PRO A 364 -3.19 -10.76 -7.55
CA PRO A 364 -2.74 -10.42 -6.19
C PRO A 364 -1.25 -10.68 -5.95
N ALA A 365 -0.68 -11.75 -6.51
CA ALA A 365 0.76 -12.00 -6.44
C ALA A 365 1.59 -10.94 -7.20
N LEU A 366 1.09 -10.47 -8.34
CA LEU A 366 1.73 -9.37 -9.08
C LEU A 366 1.65 -8.03 -8.36
N ARG A 367 0.54 -7.72 -7.67
CA ARG A 367 0.43 -6.53 -6.82
C ARG A 367 1.46 -6.57 -5.69
N ALA A 368 1.55 -7.71 -4.99
CA ALA A 368 2.57 -7.94 -3.97
C ALA A 368 4.00 -7.79 -4.54
N LEU A 369 4.32 -8.38 -5.69
CA LEU A 369 5.63 -8.25 -6.34
C LEU A 369 5.94 -6.82 -6.81
N THR A 370 4.92 -6.06 -7.26
CA THR A 370 5.08 -4.64 -7.63
C THR A 370 5.41 -3.79 -6.40
N ASN A 371 4.73 -4.03 -5.29
CA ASN A 371 5.03 -3.35 -4.02
C ASN A 371 6.42 -3.76 -3.48
N ILE A 372 6.76 -5.05 -3.50
CA ILE A 372 8.08 -5.55 -3.08
C ILE A 372 9.20 -4.96 -3.94
N SER A 373 9.04 -4.89 -5.26
CA SER A 373 10.05 -4.30 -6.15
C SER A 373 10.19 -2.77 -6.02
N ASN A 374 9.22 -2.08 -5.42
CA ASN A 374 9.39 -0.68 -5.00
C ASN A 374 10.28 -0.56 -3.74
N ILE A 375 10.10 -1.45 -2.75
CA ILE A 375 10.84 -1.41 -1.47
C ILE A 375 12.25 -2.02 -1.59
N VAL A 376 12.35 -3.17 -2.28
CA VAL A 376 13.55 -3.98 -2.45
C VAL A 376 13.70 -4.34 -3.95
N PRO A 377 14.20 -3.41 -4.78
CA PRO A 377 14.24 -3.62 -6.24
C PRO A 377 15.12 -4.78 -6.70
N HIS A 378 16.07 -5.24 -5.88
CA HIS A 378 16.92 -6.40 -6.15
C HIS A 378 16.34 -7.73 -5.62
N ALA A 379 15.08 -7.78 -5.16
CA ALA A 379 14.52 -8.97 -4.52
C ALA A 379 14.35 -10.17 -5.48
N LEU A 380 14.18 -9.94 -6.80
CA LEU A 380 14.10 -11.01 -7.79
C LEU A 380 15.45 -11.69 -8.05
N SER A 381 16.55 -10.91 -8.13
CA SER A 381 17.91 -11.42 -8.31
C SER A 381 18.42 -12.07 -7.02
N ALA A 382 18.27 -11.38 -5.88
CA ALA A 382 18.66 -11.91 -4.56
C ALA A 382 17.87 -13.16 -4.11
N SER A 383 16.91 -13.63 -4.90
CA SER A 383 16.16 -14.87 -4.66
C SER A 383 16.22 -15.87 -5.84
N ASP A 384 17.12 -15.67 -6.82
CA ASP A 384 17.25 -16.49 -8.04
C ASP A 384 15.95 -16.63 -8.87
N THR A 385 15.02 -15.66 -8.79
CA THR A 385 13.70 -15.73 -9.47
C THR A 385 13.58 -14.84 -10.70
N ALA A 386 14.54 -13.96 -10.98
CA ALA A 386 14.50 -13.03 -12.12
C ALA A 386 14.17 -13.70 -13.46
N ALA A 387 14.82 -14.83 -13.77
CA ALA A 387 14.57 -15.60 -14.99
C ALA A 387 13.19 -16.28 -15.04
N ALA A 388 12.62 -16.66 -13.88
CA ALA A 388 11.28 -17.22 -13.81
C ALA A 388 10.20 -16.14 -14.01
N PHE A 389 10.37 -14.98 -13.36
CA PHE A 389 9.51 -13.82 -13.56
C PHE A 389 9.58 -13.29 -15.00
N ALA A 390 10.78 -13.17 -15.59
CA ALA A 390 10.96 -12.76 -16.99
C ALA A 390 10.15 -13.64 -17.96
N ARG A 391 10.23 -14.97 -17.79
CA ARG A 391 9.49 -15.92 -18.63
C ARG A 391 7.98 -15.70 -18.55
N PHE A 392 7.45 -15.51 -17.33
CA PHE A 392 6.04 -15.21 -17.10
C PHE A 392 5.64 -13.86 -17.72
N ALA A 393 6.46 -12.81 -17.52
CA ALA A 393 6.20 -11.47 -18.05
C ALA A 393 6.13 -11.48 -19.58
N LEU A 394 7.09 -12.10 -20.26
CA LEU A 394 7.12 -12.24 -21.73
C LEU A 394 5.91 -13.01 -22.26
N GLN A 395 5.47 -14.08 -21.58
CA GLN A 395 4.25 -14.82 -21.93
C GLN A 395 3.00 -13.94 -21.78
N THR A 396 2.94 -13.14 -20.70
CA THR A 396 1.83 -12.22 -20.44
C THR A 396 1.77 -11.11 -21.49
N PHE A 397 2.88 -10.43 -21.78
CA PHE A 397 2.96 -9.40 -22.81
C PHE A 397 2.56 -9.93 -24.20
N SER A 398 3.02 -11.13 -24.56
CA SER A 398 2.67 -11.78 -25.83
C SER A 398 1.17 -12.10 -25.93
N ARG A 399 0.56 -12.57 -24.83
CA ARG A 399 -0.88 -12.86 -24.75
C ARG A 399 -1.71 -11.59 -24.87
N SER A 400 -1.37 -10.54 -24.13
CA SER A 400 -2.12 -9.28 -24.14
C SER A 400 -1.93 -8.51 -25.45
N GLN A 401 -0.78 -8.65 -26.13
CA GLN A 401 -0.60 -8.15 -27.49
C GLN A 401 -1.53 -8.88 -28.50
N ALA A 402 -1.69 -10.20 -28.36
CA ALA A 402 -2.58 -10.99 -29.22
C ALA A 402 -4.08 -10.72 -28.98
N LEU A 403 -4.47 -10.38 -27.75
CA LEU A 403 -5.85 -10.00 -27.40
C LEU A 403 -6.18 -8.54 -27.77
N GLY A 404 -5.17 -7.69 -27.93
CA GLY A 404 -5.33 -6.27 -28.27
C GLY A 404 -5.81 -5.38 -27.11
N THR A 405 -6.47 -5.92 -26.09
CA THR A 405 -6.94 -5.20 -24.90
C THR A 405 -5.88 -5.15 -23.79
N PRO A 406 -5.86 -4.10 -22.94
CA PRO A 406 -5.04 -4.08 -21.74
C PRO A 406 -5.45 -5.20 -20.77
N ASP A 407 -4.46 -5.86 -20.14
CA ASP A 407 -4.67 -6.87 -19.10
C ASP A 407 -4.12 -6.34 -17.77
N GLU A 408 -4.86 -6.50 -16.66
CA GLU A 408 -4.38 -6.09 -15.33
C GLU A 408 -3.07 -6.82 -14.97
N ALA A 409 -2.93 -8.10 -15.36
CA ALA A 409 -1.69 -8.85 -15.16
C ALA A 409 -0.53 -8.32 -16.01
N GLU A 410 -0.79 -7.80 -17.21
CA GLU A 410 0.23 -7.13 -18.04
C GLU A 410 0.72 -5.84 -17.38
N ILE A 411 -0.20 -5.00 -16.88
CA ILE A 411 0.16 -3.72 -16.25
C ILE A 411 1.01 -3.94 -15.00
N PHE A 412 0.64 -4.85 -14.08
CA PHE A 412 1.48 -5.11 -12.91
C PHE A 412 2.80 -5.82 -13.25
N ALA A 413 2.83 -6.70 -14.27
CA ALA A 413 4.07 -7.28 -14.76
C ALA A 413 5.01 -6.21 -15.35
N LEU A 414 4.47 -5.23 -16.09
CA LEU A 414 5.22 -4.05 -16.56
C LEU A 414 5.73 -3.21 -15.38
N CYS A 415 4.88 -2.87 -14.41
CA CYS A 415 5.30 -2.09 -13.23
C CYS A 415 6.44 -2.75 -12.46
N CYS A 416 6.32 -4.05 -12.15
CA CYS A 416 7.36 -4.82 -11.47
C CYS A 416 8.66 -4.87 -12.31
N ALA A 417 8.57 -5.11 -13.62
CA ALA A 417 9.74 -5.10 -14.50
C ALA A 417 10.41 -3.72 -14.58
N ILE A 418 9.64 -2.63 -14.69
CA ILE A 418 10.14 -1.25 -14.70
C ILE A 418 10.86 -0.93 -13.39
N ASN A 419 10.30 -1.31 -12.24
CA ASN A 419 10.92 -1.06 -10.94
C ASN A 419 12.32 -1.68 -10.82
N VAL A 420 12.44 -2.96 -11.21
CA VAL A 420 13.68 -3.72 -11.14
C VAL A 420 14.69 -3.22 -12.18
N VAL A 421 14.30 -3.08 -13.45
CA VAL A 421 15.19 -2.58 -14.52
C VAL A 421 15.62 -1.13 -14.28
N LYS A 422 14.75 -0.28 -13.69
CA LYS A 422 15.11 1.08 -13.23
C LYS A 422 16.23 1.02 -12.19
N HIS A 423 16.27 0.02 -11.32
CA HIS A 423 17.36 -0.18 -10.36
C HIS A 423 18.62 -0.75 -11.03
N GLU A 424 18.51 -1.81 -11.83
CA GLU A 424 19.63 -2.39 -12.61
C GLU A 424 20.33 -1.32 -13.47
N SER A 425 19.58 -0.37 -14.05
CA SER A 425 20.13 0.75 -14.83
C SER A 425 20.96 1.78 -14.05
N LYS A 426 21.07 1.70 -12.71
CA LYS A 426 21.74 2.75 -11.92
C LYS A 426 23.27 2.65 -11.89
N GLY A 427 23.86 1.50 -12.20
CA GLY A 427 25.30 1.32 -12.48
C GLY A 427 26.29 1.63 -11.34
N THR A 428 25.85 2.20 -10.21
CA THR A 428 26.68 2.60 -9.07
C THR A 428 26.88 1.50 -8.02
N GLU A 429 26.11 0.42 -8.11
CA GLU A 429 26.16 -0.74 -7.22
C GLU A 429 26.24 -2.00 -8.10
N ARG A 430 26.78 -3.11 -7.56
CA ARG A 430 26.89 -4.41 -8.27
C ARG A 430 25.53 -5.12 -8.38
N ALA A 431 24.53 -4.44 -8.93
CA ALA A 431 23.32 -5.08 -9.40
C ALA A 431 23.66 -5.79 -10.71
N GLU A 432 23.80 -7.12 -10.67
CA GLU A 432 23.81 -7.92 -11.89
C GLU A 432 22.47 -7.67 -12.60
N ALA A 433 22.54 -7.31 -13.88
CA ALA A 433 21.35 -6.92 -14.66
C ALA A 433 20.57 -8.16 -15.13
N GLU A 434 20.25 -9.04 -14.19
CA GLU A 434 19.67 -10.36 -14.41
C GLU A 434 18.29 -10.29 -15.06
N LEU A 435 17.41 -9.40 -14.59
CA LEU A 435 16.06 -9.31 -15.16
C LEU A 435 16.12 -8.72 -16.56
N ALA A 436 16.86 -7.63 -16.77
CA ALA A 436 17.08 -7.07 -18.09
C ALA A 436 17.66 -8.12 -19.06
N SER A 437 18.69 -8.87 -18.63
CA SER A 437 19.29 -9.97 -19.41
C SER A 437 18.26 -11.04 -19.77
N ALA A 438 17.47 -11.50 -18.80
CA ALA A 438 16.48 -12.55 -18.99
C ALA A 438 15.31 -12.11 -19.89
N LEU A 439 14.90 -10.83 -19.83
CA LEU A 439 13.86 -10.27 -20.72
C LEU A 439 14.36 -10.21 -22.17
N VAL A 440 15.59 -9.73 -22.40
CA VAL A 440 16.15 -9.50 -23.75
C VAL A 440 16.90 -10.71 -24.33
N ALA A 441 16.91 -11.84 -23.64
CA ALA A 441 17.53 -13.09 -24.10
C ALA A 441 17.04 -13.55 -25.49
N SER A 442 15.81 -13.18 -25.87
CA SER A 442 15.33 -13.30 -27.26
C SER A 442 15.52 -11.99 -28.04
N ARG A 443 16.15 -12.09 -29.21
CA ARG A 443 16.34 -10.96 -30.15
C ARG A 443 15.04 -10.31 -30.61
N ASP A 444 13.92 -11.04 -30.56
CA ASP A 444 12.60 -10.52 -30.94
C ASP A 444 11.87 -9.80 -29.78
N THR A 445 12.28 -9.97 -28.50
CA THR A 445 11.59 -9.31 -27.37
C THR A 445 11.50 -7.80 -27.56
N LEU A 446 12.64 -7.14 -27.81
CA LEU A 446 12.69 -5.68 -27.94
C LEU A 446 11.81 -5.18 -29.09
N LYS A 447 11.73 -5.94 -30.19
CA LYS A 447 10.85 -5.65 -31.32
C LYS A 447 9.38 -5.79 -30.93
N SER A 448 9.00 -6.85 -30.24
CA SER A 448 7.61 -7.05 -29.78
C SER A 448 7.17 -5.98 -28.79
N LEU A 449 8.03 -5.60 -27.84
CA LEU A 449 7.79 -4.49 -26.90
C LEU A 449 7.62 -3.15 -27.63
N ALA A 450 8.50 -2.84 -28.59
CA ALA A 450 8.41 -1.60 -29.38
C ALA A 450 7.15 -1.55 -30.26
N VAL A 451 6.73 -2.68 -30.83
CA VAL A 451 5.45 -2.78 -31.56
C VAL A 451 4.25 -2.63 -30.61
N ALA A 452 4.29 -3.23 -29.42
CA ALA A 452 3.23 -3.06 -28.41
C ALA A 452 3.10 -1.59 -27.97
N MET A 453 4.23 -0.92 -27.73
CA MET A 453 4.30 0.52 -27.44
C MET A 453 3.63 1.34 -28.56
N MET A 454 4.08 1.20 -29.80
CA MET A 454 3.59 1.99 -30.94
C MET A 454 2.11 1.73 -31.24
N ASN A 455 1.68 0.46 -31.22
CA ASN A 455 0.28 0.10 -31.47
C ASN A 455 -0.65 0.68 -30.40
N SER A 456 -0.27 0.59 -29.12
CA SER A 456 -1.09 1.10 -28.02
C SER A 456 -1.13 2.64 -28.02
N TYR A 457 -0.01 3.29 -28.31
CA TYR A 457 0.07 4.76 -28.40
C TYR A 457 -0.69 5.35 -29.59
N GLN A 458 -0.83 4.61 -30.70
CA GLN A 458 -1.64 5.03 -31.86
C GLN A 458 -3.15 4.82 -31.66
N CYS A 459 -3.57 4.16 -30.59
CA CYS A 459 -4.98 4.03 -30.25
C CYS A 459 -5.48 5.26 -29.48
N SER A 460 -6.70 5.71 -29.79
CA SER A 460 -7.35 6.85 -29.12
C SER A 460 -7.94 6.54 -27.74
N SER A 461 -7.76 5.32 -27.22
CA SER A 461 -8.22 4.93 -25.88
C SER A 461 -7.19 5.31 -24.82
N THR A 462 -7.62 6.01 -23.78
CA THR A 462 -6.81 6.36 -22.60
C THR A 462 -6.07 5.15 -22.01
N GLU A 463 -6.71 3.99 -21.94
CA GLU A 463 -6.09 2.78 -21.39
C GLU A 463 -4.93 2.26 -22.25
N GLN A 464 -5.04 2.42 -23.58
CA GLN A 464 -3.98 2.06 -24.52
C GLN A 464 -2.84 3.09 -24.51
N LEU A 465 -3.13 4.38 -24.35
CA LEU A 465 -2.11 5.41 -24.14
C LEU A 465 -1.31 5.14 -22.85
N VAL A 466 -2.00 4.82 -21.75
CA VAL A 466 -1.39 4.40 -20.47
C VAL A 466 -0.52 3.15 -20.64
N ARG A 467 -1.01 2.13 -21.34
CA ARG A 467 -0.25 0.91 -21.68
C ARG A 467 0.99 1.21 -22.52
N GLY A 468 0.86 2.10 -23.52
CA GLY A 468 1.97 2.60 -24.33
C GLY A 468 3.03 3.30 -23.49
N GLY A 469 2.62 4.12 -22.51
CA GLY A 469 3.49 4.75 -21.53
C GLY A 469 4.30 3.77 -20.69
N TYR A 470 3.69 2.69 -20.19
CA TYR A 470 4.42 1.64 -19.48
C TYR A 470 5.42 0.90 -20.37
N TYR A 471 5.07 0.56 -21.61
CA TYR A 471 6.04 -0.02 -22.55
C TYR A 471 7.19 0.94 -22.88
N ALA A 472 6.90 2.24 -23.03
CA ALA A 472 7.92 3.26 -23.25
C ALA A 472 8.86 3.40 -22.05
N LEU A 473 8.34 3.41 -20.82
CA LEU A 473 9.14 3.39 -19.58
C LEU A 473 10.06 2.16 -19.50
N LEU A 474 9.56 0.97 -19.83
CA LEU A 474 10.36 -0.26 -19.83
C LEU A 474 11.47 -0.20 -20.89
N LEU A 475 11.16 0.21 -22.12
CA LEU A 475 12.15 0.36 -23.20
C LEU A 475 13.19 1.45 -22.88
N GLY A 476 12.75 2.56 -22.28
CA GLY A 476 13.62 3.63 -21.80
C GLY A 476 14.58 3.14 -20.71
N ALA A 477 14.08 2.44 -19.70
CA ALA A 477 14.90 1.86 -18.64
C ALA A 477 15.88 0.79 -19.17
N LEU A 478 15.41 -0.10 -20.06
CA LEU A 478 16.27 -1.08 -20.74
C LEU A 478 17.39 -0.40 -21.55
N SER A 479 17.12 0.72 -22.23
CA SER A 479 18.14 1.43 -23.02
C SER A 479 19.35 1.93 -22.19
N LEU A 480 19.19 2.06 -20.87
CA LEU A 480 20.23 2.47 -19.93
C LEU A 480 21.03 1.30 -19.34
N VAL A 481 20.59 0.05 -19.54
CA VAL A 481 21.27 -1.13 -18.98
C VAL A 481 22.55 -1.42 -19.76
N SER A 482 23.60 -1.71 -19.00
CA SER A 482 24.91 -2.12 -19.49
C SER A 482 25.24 -3.52 -18.95
N PHE A 483 25.89 -4.34 -19.78
CA PHE A 483 26.39 -5.67 -19.42
C PHE A 483 27.91 -5.68 -19.50
N THR A 484 28.57 -6.40 -18.60
CA THR A 484 29.99 -6.74 -18.73
C THR A 484 30.13 -8.02 -19.54
N GLU A 485 30.60 -7.91 -20.78
CA GLU A 485 30.99 -9.02 -21.64
C GLU A 485 32.51 -9.21 -21.60
N GLU A 486 33.02 -10.37 -22.06
CA GLU A 486 34.46 -10.69 -22.04
C GLU A 486 35.32 -9.70 -22.87
N GLU A 487 34.72 -9.05 -23.87
CA GLU A 487 35.37 -8.08 -24.77
C GLU A 487 35.08 -6.61 -24.43
N GLY A 488 34.27 -6.32 -23.39
CA GLY A 488 33.97 -4.95 -22.95
C GLY A 488 32.58 -4.75 -22.36
N THR A 489 32.17 -3.50 -22.17
CA THR A 489 30.81 -3.16 -21.72
C THR A 489 29.84 -3.02 -22.88
N ALA A 490 28.97 -4.00 -23.08
CA ALA A 490 27.86 -3.90 -24.04
C ALA A 490 26.69 -3.10 -23.44
N THR A 491 25.91 -2.41 -24.28
CA THR A 491 24.74 -1.64 -23.82
C THR A 491 23.50 -1.98 -24.64
N LEU A 492 22.33 -2.00 -23.98
CA LEU A 492 21.05 -2.23 -24.66
C LEU A 492 20.55 -1.04 -25.48
N ARG A 493 21.21 0.12 -25.40
CA ARG A 493 20.85 1.35 -26.11
C ARG A 493 20.60 1.14 -27.61
N VAL A 494 21.58 0.61 -28.34
CA VAL A 494 21.50 0.44 -29.80
C VAL A 494 20.47 -0.63 -30.21
N PRO A 495 20.39 -1.80 -29.54
CA PRO A 495 19.28 -2.74 -29.74
C PRO A 495 17.88 -2.13 -29.55
N VAL A 496 17.67 -1.34 -28.49
CA VAL A 496 16.38 -0.66 -28.23
C VAL A 496 16.08 0.39 -29.31
N MET A 497 17.04 1.26 -29.64
CA MET A 497 16.91 2.24 -30.74
C MET A 497 16.48 1.57 -32.05
N THR A 498 17.12 0.44 -32.38
CA THR A 498 16.85 -0.32 -33.61
C THR A 498 15.45 -0.94 -33.61
N ALA A 499 14.98 -1.42 -32.46
CA ALA A 499 13.63 -1.95 -32.32
C ALA A 499 12.56 -0.85 -32.50
N VAL A 500 12.75 0.31 -31.85
CA VAL A 500 11.84 1.46 -31.96
C VAL A 500 11.79 1.99 -33.40
N ALA A 501 12.95 2.16 -34.06
CA ALA A 501 13.02 2.58 -35.47
C ALA A 501 12.25 1.64 -36.43
N ARG A 502 12.28 0.33 -36.15
CA ARG A 502 11.55 -0.67 -36.95
C ARG A 502 10.05 -0.65 -36.66
N ALA A 503 9.65 -0.46 -35.41
CA ALA A 503 8.25 -0.42 -35.00
C ALA A 503 7.52 0.87 -35.44
N SER A 504 8.22 2.00 -35.49
CA SER A 504 7.65 3.29 -35.93
C SER A 504 7.73 3.54 -37.44
N ARG A 505 8.43 2.69 -38.20
CA ARG A 505 8.64 2.86 -39.65
C ARG A 505 7.32 3.09 -40.41
N GLY A 506 7.28 4.12 -41.24
CA GLY A 506 6.14 4.47 -42.10
C GLY A 506 5.07 5.35 -41.43
N THR A 507 5.02 5.38 -40.10
CA THR A 507 4.14 6.26 -39.31
C THR A 507 4.59 7.72 -39.41
N SER A 508 3.70 8.69 -39.17
CA SER A 508 4.03 10.13 -39.16
C SER A 508 5.17 10.44 -38.18
N ILE A 509 5.01 10.00 -36.93
CA ILE A 509 5.98 10.18 -35.84
C ILE A 509 7.32 9.50 -36.16
N GLY A 510 7.28 8.32 -36.77
CA GLY A 510 8.48 7.59 -37.20
C GLY A 510 9.28 8.30 -38.28
N ARG A 511 8.63 9.05 -39.19
CA ARG A 511 9.31 9.90 -40.18
C ARG A 511 9.98 11.10 -39.50
N THR A 512 9.31 11.75 -38.56
CA THR A 512 9.87 12.92 -37.84
C THR A 512 11.04 12.57 -36.92
N ALA A 513 11.13 11.33 -36.46
CA ALA A 513 12.16 10.85 -35.52
C ALA A 513 13.08 9.77 -36.11
N GLU A 514 13.15 9.63 -37.44
CA GLU A 514 13.91 8.57 -38.12
C GLU A 514 15.40 8.56 -37.72
N HIS A 515 16.00 9.74 -37.56
CA HIS A 515 17.39 9.89 -37.13
C HIS A 515 17.60 9.77 -35.62
N GLN A 516 16.54 9.81 -34.80
CA GLN A 516 16.64 9.74 -33.35
C GLN A 516 15.44 9.02 -32.69
N PRO A 517 15.32 7.69 -32.87
CA PRO A 517 14.13 6.93 -32.47
C PRO A 517 13.73 7.05 -30.99
N MET A 518 14.70 7.30 -30.09
CA MET A 518 14.44 7.45 -28.66
C MET A 518 13.69 8.74 -28.29
N ARG A 519 13.60 9.73 -29.19
CA ARG A 519 12.68 10.88 -28.99
C ARG A 519 11.23 10.41 -28.89
N ILE A 520 10.84 9.37 -29.63
CA ILE A 520 9.50 8.78 -29.56
C ILE A 520 9.25 8.22 -28.15
N VAL A 521 10.20 7.46 -27.62
CA VAL A 521 10.12 6.88 -26.27
C VAL A 521 10.02 7.99 -25.21
N VAL A 522 10.84 9.04 -25.31
CA VAL A 522 10.81 10.17 -24.38
C VAL A 522 9.49 10.93 -24.45
N ALA A 523 8.97 11.25 -25.64
CA ALA A 523 7.70 11.95 -25.80
C ALA A 523 6.53 11.16 -25.19
N ILE A 524 6.45 9.85 -25.46
CA ILE A 524 5.42 8.97 -24.87
C ILE A 524 5.54 8.92 -23.33
N ILE A 525 6.75 8.91 -22.78
CA ILE A 525 6.95 8.98 -21.32
C ILE A 525 6.50 10.35 -20.77
N GLN A 526 6.84 11.46 -21.43
CA GLN A 526 6.44 12.81 -21.00
C GLN A 526 4.90 12.96 -20.98
N GLU A 527 4.22 12.54 -22.04
CA GLU A 527 2.75 12.52 -22.10
C GLU A 527 2.13 11.60 -21.03
N PHE A 528 2.71 10.43 -20.79
CA PHE A 528 2.28 9.54 -19.71
C PHE A 528 2.41 10.18 -18.33
N LEU A 529 3.52 10.88 -18.04
CA LEU A 529 3.72 11.56 -16.75
C LEU A 529 2.77 12.75 -16.58
N LEU A 530 2.52 13.53 -17.64
CA LEU A 530 1.49 14.58 -17.66
C LEU A 530 0.09 14.02 -17.37
N PHE A 531 -0.26 12.89 -18.01
CA PHE A 531 -1.54 12.21 -17.78
C PHE A 531 -1.69 11.73 -16.33
N GLN A 532 -0.70 10.99 -15.80
CA GLN A 532 -0.74 10.48 -14.42
C GLN A 532 -0.73 11.61 -13.37
N SER A 533 -0.04 12.72 -13.67
CA SER A 533 -0.11 13.95 -12.87
C SER A 533 -1.53 14.50 -12.82
N SER A 534 -2.18 14.68 -13.97
CA SER A 534 -3.55 15.20 -14.06
C SER A 534 -4.59 14.29 -13.38
N ALA A 535 -4.31 12.99 -13.30
CA ALA A 535 -5.12 12.00 -12.59
C ALA A 535 -4.90 11.98 -11.07
N GLY A 536 -3.89 12.70 -10.55
CA GLY A 536 -3.55 12.72 -9.12
C GLY A 536 -2.97 11.41 -8.58
N THR A 537 -2.46 10.54 -9.46
CA THR A 537 -1.91 9.22 -9.11
C THR A 537 -0.41 9.26 -8.80
N LEU A 538 0.32 10.25 -9.32
CA LEU A 538 1.74 10.46 -9.06
C LEU A 538 1.97 11.18 -7.72
N THR A 539 2.88 10.64 -6.91
CA THR A 539 3.48 11.40 -5.80
C THR A 539 4.62 12.27 -6.30
N MET A 540 4.95 13.35 -5.57
CA MET A 540 6.12 14.20 -5.87
C MET A 540 7.43 13.40 -5.95
N GLU A 541 7.56 12.34 -5.14
CA GLU A 541 8.73 11.46 -5.14
C GLU A 541 8.79 10.59 -6.38
N ALA A 542 7.67 9.97 -6.76
CA ALA A 542 7.57 9.19 -7.99
C ALA A 542 7.83 10.07 -9.23
N LEU A 543 7.29 11.30 -9.26
CA LEU A 543 7.57 12.26 -10.33
C LEU A 543 9.05 12.65 -10.39
N THR A 544 9.69 12.91 -9.24
CA THR A 544 11.12 13.23 -9.18
C THR A 544 11.98 12.06 -9.68
N GLU A 545 11.67 10.83 -9.29
CA GLU A 545 12.36 9.63 -9.79
C GLU A 545 12.15 9.40 -11.28
N MET A 546 10.93 9.59 -11.79
CA MET A 546 10.62 9.44 -13.22
C MET A 546 11.29 10.54 -14.05
N LYS A 547 11.34 11.77 -13.56
CA LYS A 547 12.12 12.86 -14.18
C LYS A 547 13.61 12.48 -14.24
N ALA A 548 14.19 12.00 -13.13
CA ALA A 548 15.59 11.55 -13.12
C ALA A 548 15.84 10.34 -14.05
N LEU A 549 14.84 9.49 -14.30
CA LEU A 549 14.90 8.45 -15.33
C LEU A 549 14.91 9.06 -16.75
N VAL A 550 14.01 10.01 -17.04
CA VAL A 550 13.94 10.72 -18.33
C VAL A 550 15.24 11.49 -18.61
N ASP A 551 15.74 12.25 -17.64
CA ASP A 551 17.00 13.00 -17.75
C ASP A 551 18.18 12.06 -18.11
N ARG A 552 18.24 10.86 -17.49
CA ARG A 552 19.25 9.83 -17.86
C ARG A 552 19.05 9.28 -19.28
N ILE A 553 17.81 9.05 -19.72
CA ILE A 553 17.49 8.59 -21.08
C ILE A 553 17.95 9.65 -22.11
N LEU A 554 17.66 10.92 -21.86
CA LEU A 554 18.08 12.05 -22.69
C LEU A 554 19.61 12.10 -22.83
N CYS A 555 20.33 12.14 -21.71
CA CYS A 555 21.80 12.20 -21.68
C CYS A 555 22.45 10.98 -22.35
N SER A 556 22.00 9.76 -22.02
CA SER A 556 22.55 8.52 -22.60
C SER A 556 22.32 8.43 -24.12
N ASN A 557 21.21 9.01 -24.61
CA ASN A 557 20.85 8.98 -26.02
C ASN A 557 21.27 10.21 -26.83
N GLN A 558 21.96 11.17 -26.21
CA GLN A 558 22.38 12.44 -26.85
C GLN A 558 21.18 13.18 -27.48
N ILE A 559 20.07 13.25 -26.74
CA ILE A 559 18.87 13.98 -27.16
C ILE A 559 19.01 15.42 -26.72
N ASP A 560 19.39 16.29 -27.65
CA ASP A 560 19.47 17.72 -27.41
C ASP A 560 18.09 18.29 -27.13
N VAL A 561 17.97 18.94 -25.97
CA VAL A 561 16.78 19.66 -25.55
C VAL A 561 17.01 21.14 -25.77
N THR A 562 16.70 21.63 -26.97
CA THR A 562 16.71 23.06 -27.26
C THR A 562 15.63 23.75 -26.41
N PRO A 563 15.97 24.68 -25.50
CA PRO A 563 14.96 25.48 -24.82
C PRO A 563 14.24 26.34 -25.86
N GLU A 564 12.91 26.35 -25.83
CA GLU A 564 12.10 27.22 -26.71
C GLU A 564 12.27 28.68 -26.28
N GLY A 565 13.29 29.34 -26.84
CA GLY A 565 13.66 30.71 -26.46
C GLY A 565 14.42 31.52 -27.52
N ASP A 566 14.88 30.89 -28.62
CA ASP A 566 15.66 31.57 -29.68
C ASP A 566 15.16 31.24 -31.10
N ARG A 567 13.85 31.41 -31.32
CA ARG A 567 13.29 31.64 -32.68
C ARG A 567 13.08 33.13 -32.93
N SER A 568 14.09 33.93 -32.63
CA SER A 568 14.28 35.26 -33.22
C SER A 568 15.00 35.07 -34.55
N GLY A 569 14.30 35.31 -35.67
CA GLY A 569 14.84 35.01 -36.99
C GLY A 569 16.01 35.92 -37.40
N THR A 570 17.07 35.31 -37.93
CA THR A 570 18.03 35.98 -38.84
C THR A 570 18.33 35.06 -40.02
N ALA A 571 17.40 35.02 -40.97
CA ALA A 571 17.69 34.73 -42.36
C ALA A 571 17.20 35.94 -43.18
N GLU A 572 17.98 36.33 -44.19
CA GLU A 572 17.68 37.40 -45.17
C GLU A 572 17.81 38.87 -44.72
N GLU A 573 19.04 39.30 -44.41
CA GLU A 573 19.71 40.47 -45.03
C GLU A 573 21.21 40.42 -44.61
N ALA A 574 22.21 40.58 -45.49
CA ALA A 574 22.21 41.00 -46.88
C ALA A 574 23.21 40.19 -47.72
N ALA A 575 22.90 40.03 -49.01
CA ALA A 575 23.90 39.72 -50.03
C ALA A 575 24.60 41.01 -50.51
N ALA A 576 25.78 40.85 -51.11
CA ALA A 576 26.57 41.85 -51.84
C ALA A 576 27.40 42.88 -51.04
N SER A 577 28.62 42.49 -50.70
CA SER A 577 29.80 43.20 -51.20
C SER A 577 30.98 42.23 -51.36
N ALA A 578 31.68 42.32 -52.50
CA ALA A 578 32.84 41.48 -52.81
C ALA A 578 34.08 42.35 -52.95
N SER A 579 35.22 41.92 -52.39
CA SER A 579 36.54 42.04 -53.03
C SER A 579 37.68 41.45 -52.19
N ALA A 580 38.48 40.61 -52.84
CA ALA A 580 39.95 40.55 -52.79
C ALA A 580 40.70 40.10 -51.51
N ASP A 581 41.43 39.01 -51.72
CA ASP A 581 42.88 38.82 -51.47
C ASP A 581 43.45 38.23 -50.16
N GLU A 582 44.27 37.21 -50.43
CA GLU A 582 45.51 36.72 -49.78
C GLU A 582 45.47 35.97 -48.43
N ASP A 583 45.94 34.71 -48.51
CA ASP A 583 46.87 33.99 -47.62
C ASP A 583 46.81 34.21 -46.11
N ASP A 584 46.56 33.14 -45.32
CA ASP A 584 47.69 32.29 -44.89
C ASP A 584 47.27 30.97 -44.18
N ASP A 585 48.25 30.06 -44.12
CA ASP A 585 48.43 28.77 -43.44
C ASP A 585 47.40 28.15 -42.45
N VAL A 586 47.11 26.86 -42.71
CA VAL A 586 47.40 25.67 -41.85
C VAL A 586 47.26 25.77 -40.32
N VAL A 587 46.45 24.87 -39.72
CA VAL A 587 46.87 23.85 -38.72
C VAL A 587 45.71 22.91 -38.34
N LEU A 588 45.95 21.58 -38.40
CA LEU A 588 45.12 20.56 -37.74
C LEU A 588 45.39 20.56 -36.23
N GLY A 589 44.37 20.45 -35.38
CA GLY A 589 44.56 20.33 -33.93
C GLY A 589 43.44 19.58 -33.20
N HIS A 590 43.64 18.27 -33.03
CA HIS A 590 43.04 17.33 -32.06
C HIS A 590 41.85 17.79 -31.18
N PHE A 591 40.72 17.08 -31.19
CA PHE A 591 40.49 15.88 -30.35
C PHE A 591 40.80 16.09 -28.85
N LEU A 592 39.73 16.35 -28.08
CA LEU A 592 39.38 15.64 -26.85
C LEU A 592 37.85 15.65 -26.67
#